data_AF-M0F4Y2-F1
#
_entry.id   AF-M0F4Y2-F1
#
_cell.length_a   1.000
_cell.length_b   1.000
_cell.length_c   1.000
_cell.angle_alpha   90.00
_cell.angle_beta   90.00
_cell.angle_gamma   90.00
#
_symmetry.space_group_name_H-M   'P 1'
#
loop_
_entity.id
_entity.type
_entity.pdbx_description
1 polymer ?
#
loop_
_entity_poly.entity_id
_entity_poly.type
_entity_poly.pdbx_seq_one_letter_code
_entity_poly.pdbx_strand_id
1 'polypeptide(L)' 'MVGPISEAERDAGNRKIKLVLLAIVTVSPPLIALQLDPSPVQLLAALGGGFLLGLVVVWYLGRLAAEFSGGQRRPRRRR' A
#
# COMPACT_ATOMS: atom_id res chain seq x y z
N MET A 1 -11.06 -5.81 -29.47
CA MET A 1 -9.70 -5.66 -28.96
C MET A 1 -9.78 -4.85 -27.68
N VAL A 2 -9.23 -5.33 -26.57
CA VAL A 2 -9.17 -4.55 -25.33
C VAL A 2 -8.10 -3.47 -25.51
N GLY A 3 -8.46 -2.20 -25.40
CA GLY A 3 -7.50 -1.11 -25.44
C GLY A 3 -6.58 -1.15 -24.21
N PRO A 4 -5.37 -0.54 -24.30
CA PRO A 4 -4.51 -0.38 -23.12
C PRO A 4 -5.27 0.38 -22.02
N ILE A 5 -5.18 -0.10 -20.77
CA ILE A 5 -5.77 0.56 -19.60
C ILE A 5 -5.31 2.01 -19.51
N SER A 6 -6.23 2.94 -19.25
CA SER A 6 -5.85 4.35 -19.08
C SER A 6 -5.04 4.57 -17.80
N GLU A 7 -4.16 5.57 -17.79
CA GLU A 7 -3.37 5.90 -16.59
C GLU A 7 -4.27 6.22 -15.39
N ALA A 8 -5.38 6.93 -15.62
CA ALA A 8 -6.36 7.26 -14.60
C ALA A 8 -7.03 6.02 -13.99
N GLU A 9 -7.42 5.03 -14.81
CA GLU A 9 -7.98 3.76 -14.32
C GLU A 9 -6.95 2.97 -13.53
N ARG A 10 -5.70 2.95 -13.99
CA ARG A 10 -4.59 2.28 -13.30
C ARG A 10 -4.30 2.92 -11.94
N ASP A 11 -4.31 4.24 -11.86
CA ASP A 11 -4.06 4.97 -10.62
C ASP A 11 -5.20 4.80 -9.61
N ALA A 12 -6.45 4.83 -10.07
CA ALA A 12 -7.60 4.55 -9.24
C ALA A 12 -7.56 3.13 -8.68
N GLY A 13 -7.19 2.14 -9.51
CA GLY A 13 -6.98 0.76 -9.09
C GLY A 13 -5.88 0.62 -8.05
N ASN A 14 -4.71 1.22 -8.31
CA ASN A 14 -3.57 1.22 -7.37
C ASN A 14 -3.94 1.87 -6.04
N ARG A 15 -4.71 2.95 -6.05
CA ARG A 15 -5.17 3.61 -4.82
C ARG A 15 -6.06 2.69 -3.99
N LYS A 16 -7.01 1.99 -4.62
CA LYS A 16 -7.88 1.01 -3.94
C LYS A 16 -7.06 -0.12 -3.33
N ILE A 17 -6.11 -0.69 -4.06
CA ILE A 17 -5.23 -1.76 -3.57
C ILE A 17 -4.41 -1.29 -2.38
N LYS A 18 -3.80 -0.10 -2.45
CA LYS A 18 -3.03 0.48 -1.34
C LYS A 18 -3.89 0.68 -0.09
N LEU A 19 -5.14 1.13 -0.25
CA LEU A 19 -6.07 1.31 0.86
C LEU A 19 -6.46 -0.03 1.51
N VAL A 20 -6.77 -1.05 0.70
CA VAL A 20 -7.09 -2.39 1.21
C VAL A 20 -5.90 -3.00 1.94
N LEU A 21 -4.70 -2.90 1.37
CA LEU A 21 -3.48 -3.39 2.02
C LEU A 21 -3.23 -2.67 3.34
N LEU A 22 -3.34 -1.34 3.35
CA LEU A 22 -3.21 -0.54 4.57
C LEU A 22 -4.22 -0.98 5.64
N ALA A 23 -5.48 -1.17 5.27
CA ALA A 23 -6.52 -1.61 6.19
C ALA A 23 -6.22 -2.98 6.79
N ILE A 24 -5.83 -3.96 5.96
CA ILE A 24 -5.47 -5.31 6.42
C ILE A 24 -4.30 -5.25 7.41
N VAL A 25 -3.21 -4.56 7.07
CA VAL A 25 -2.03 -4.46 7.92
C VAL A 25 -2.34 -3.69 9.22
N THR A 26 -3.21 -2.68 9.16
CA THR A 26 -3.62 -1.90 10.33
C THR A 26 -4.45 -2.71 11.31
N VAL A 27 -5.40 -3.50 10.82
CA VAL A 27 -6.36 -4.23 11.65
C VAL A 27 -5.81 -5.57 12.15
N SER A 28 -4.82 -6.16 11.46
CA SER A 28 -4.29 -7.48 11.85
C SER A 28 -3.67 -7.51 13.25
N PRO A 29 -2.77 -6.59 13.66
CA PRO A 29 -2.17 -6.63 15.00
C PRO A 29 -3.18 -6.52 16.15
N PRO A 30 -4.16 -5.60 16.17
CA PRO A 30 -5.14 -5.57 17.25
C PRO A 30 -6.03 -6.82 17.27
N LEU A 31 -6.37 -7.42 16.12
CA LEU A 31 -7.10 -8.71 16.08
C LEU A 31 -6.30 -9.86 16.68
N ILE A 32 -4.98 -9.89 16.46
CA ILE A 32 -4.09 -10.87 17.10
C ILE A 32 -3.99 -10.59 18.60
N ALA A 33 -3.84 -9.32 18.99
CA ALA A 33 -3.73 -8.93 20.38
C ALA A 33 -4.97 -9.33 21.19
N LEU A 34 -6.18 -9.23 20.62
CA LEU A 34 -7.44 -9.65 21.27
C LEU A 34 -7.45 -11.13 21.69
N GLN A 35 -6.61 -11.98 21.09
CA GLN A 35 -6.48 -13.39 21.49
C GLN A 35 -5.63 -13.58 22.75
N LEU A 36 -5.04 -12.50 23.28
CA LEU A 36 -4.11 -12.50 24.41
C LEU A 36 -4.58 -11.62 25.58
N ASP A 37 -5.90 -11.35 25.66
CA ASP A 37 -6.53 -10.51 26.69
C ASP A 37 -5.79 -9.16 26.92
N PRO A 38 -5.68 -8.31 25.88
CA PRO A 38 -4.86 -7.13 25.94
C PRO A 38 -5.54 -6.04 26.77
N SER A 39 -4.75 -5.22 27.44
CA SER A 39 -5.25 -3.96 27.99
C SER A 39 -5.67 -3.00 26.85
N PRO A 40 -6.58 -2.03 27.11
CA PRO A 40 -6.98 -1.04 26.11
C PRO A 40 -5.80 -0.27 25.50
N VAL A 41 -4.77 0.03 26.30
CA VAL A 41 -3.57 0.73 25.85
C VAL A 41 -2.76 -0.14 24.87
N GLN A 42 -2.62 -1.44 25.15
CA GLN A 42 -1.95 -2.38 24.24
C GLN A 42 -2.71 -2.52 22.92
N LEU A 43 -4.04 -2.53 22.96
CA LEU A 43 -4.86 -2.59 21.76
C LEU A 43 -4.68 -1.34 20.87
N LEU A 44 -4.66 -0.14 21.49
CA LEU A 44 -4.38 1.11 20.78
C LEU A 44 -2.95 1.15 20.23
N ALA A 45 -1.97 0.64 20.99
CA ALA A 45 -0.60 0.53 20.53
C ALA A 45 -0.46 -0.45 19.36
N ALA A 46 -1.17 -1.58 19.38
CA ALA A 46 -1.20 -2.55 18.30
C ALA A 46 -1.83 -1.96 17.03
N LEU A 47 -2.95 -1.25 17.17
CA LEU A 47 -3.61 -0.54 16.06
C LEU A 47 -2.68 0.54 15.47
N GLY A 48 -2.07 1.37 16.32
CA GLY A 48 -1.14 2.41 15.90
C GLY A 48 0.11 1.84 15.24
N GLY A 49 0.69 0.77 15.79
CA GLY A 49 1.82 0.06 15.23
C GLY A 49 1.51 -0.58 13.88
N GLY A 50 0.36 -1.23 13.76
CA GLY A 50 -0.15 -1.78 12.49
C GLY A 50 -0.35 -0.70 11.43
N PHE A 51 -0.92 0.44 11.81
CA PHE A 51 -1.11 1.57 10.90
C PHE A 51 0.22 2.13 10.38
N LEU A 52 1.17 2.40 11.29
CA LEU A 52 2.50 2.89 10.91
C LEU A 52 3.23 1.89 10.01
N LEU A 53 3.18 0.59 10.33
CA LEU A 53 3.75 -0.46 9.50
C LEU A 53 3.08 -0.51 8.12
N GLY A 54 1.76 -0.41 8.06
CA GLY A 54 1.00 -0.37 6.81
C GLY A 54 1.39 0.82 5.92
N LEU A 55 1.61 2.00 6.51
CA LEU A 55 2.11 3.17 5.79
C LEU A 55 3.51 2.93 5.23
N VAL A 56 4.42 2.35 6.01
CA VAL A 56 5.78 2.01 5.57
C VAL A 56 5.74 1.03 4.39
N VAL A 57 4.90 0.00 4.46
CA VAL A 57 4.74 -0.98 3.38
C VAL A 57 4.21 -0.32 2.10
N VAL A 58 3.14 0.48 2.21
CA VAL A 58 2.55 1.18 1.05
C VAL A 58 3.54 2.18 0.44
N TRP A 59 4.30 2.89 1.27
CA TRP A 59 5.37 3.79 0.83
C TRP A 59 6.45 3.02 0.07
N TYR A 60 6.93 1.91 0.62
CA TYR A 60 7.97 1.07 0.01
C TYR A 60 7.51 0.53 -1.35
N LEU A 61 6.29 0.00 -1.45
CA LEU A 61 5.74 -0.49 -2.71
C LEU A 61 5.59 0.63 -3.75
N GLY A 62 5.23 1.83 -3.32
CA GLY A 62 5.18 3.01 -4.20
C GLY A 62 6.56 3.39 -4.72
N ARG A 63 7.58 3.40 -3.85
CA ARG A 63 8.98 3.65 -4.22
C ARG A 63 9.48 2.59 -5.21
N LEU A 64 9.25 1.32 -4.89
CA LEU A 64 9.67 0.19 -5.73
C LEU A 64 9.02 0.27 -7.13
N ALA A 65 7.73 0.58 -7.20
CA ALA A 65 7.04 0.76 -8.47
C ALA A 65 7.63 1.92 -9.31
N ALA A 66 8.08 3.00 -8.66
CA ALA A 66 8.72 4.12 -9.33
C ALA A 66 10.09 3.74 -9.91
N GLU A 67 10.87 2.91 -9.20
CA GLU A 67 12.16 2.40 -9.68
C GLU A 67 12.00 1.60 -10.98
N PHE A 68 11.00 0.72 -11.06
CA PHE A 68 10.72 -0.05 -12.29
C PHE A 68 10.10 0.78 -13.41
N SER A 69 9.28 1.79 -13.08
CA SER A 69 8.63 2.66 -14.08
C SER A 69 9.60 3.68 -14.68
N GLY A 70 10.64 4.08 -13.92
CA GLY A 70 11.69 5.01 -14.38
C GLY A 70 12.50 4.51 -15.58
N GLY A 71 12.65 3.19 -15.74
CA GLY A 71 13.35 2.57 -16.88
C GLY A 71 12.56 2.59 -18.20
N GLN A 72 11.26 2.90 -18.17
CA GLN A 72 10.40 2.92 -19.36
C GLN A 72 10.35 4.27 -20.08
N ARG A 73 11.16 5.27 -19.66
CA ARG A 73 11.40 6.50 -20.43
C ARG A 73 12.13 6.15 -21.72
N ARG A 74 11.39 5.68 -22.72
CA ARG A 74 11.84 5.51 -24.11
C ARG A 74 12.59 6.78 -24.53
N PRO A 75 13.82 6.67 -25.06
CA PRO A 75 14.48 7.83 -25.63
C PRO A 75 13.57 8.36 -26.74
N ARG A 76 13.09 9.58 -26.54
CA ARG A 76 12.35 10.37 -27.52
C ARG A 76 13.26 10.47 -28.74
N ARG A 77 13.03 9.59 -29.72
CA ARG A 77 13.75 9.54 -31.00
C ARG A 77 13.61 10.93 -31.64
N ARG A 78 14.65 11.76 -31.48
CA ARG A 78 14.78 13.01 -32.22
C ARG A 78 15.17 12.61 -33.65
N ARG A 79 14.31 13.05 -34.57
CA ARG A 79 14.45 13.22 -36.03
C ARG A 79 15.64 12.56 -36.69
#